data_AF-R7H7Y2-F1
#
_entry.id   AF-R7H7Y2-F1
#
_cell.length_a   1.000
_cell.length_b   1.000
_cell.length_c   1.000
_cell.angle_alpha   90.00
_cell.angle_beta   90.00
_cell.angle_gamma   90.00
#
_symmetry.space_group_name_H-M   'P 1'
#
loop_
_entity.id
_entity.type
_entity.pdbx_description
1 polymer ?
#
loop_
_entity_poly.entity_id
_entity_poly.type
_entity_poly.pdbx_seq_one_letter_code
_entity_poly.pdbx_strand_id
1 'polypeptide(L)'
;MLMNYDESIRACQHIDGWKFVTSFSVGGFEWLGFSKKISNKMIIISSQKTTILDCDNGKIENCMIDYDEEELIAICDKLPDEQILIAGEYGGNLPDTTNKGERVLIQKTKEYITTITFIPGQSDEIKVYENYGAYICGFSYDGKYFVIANDGGIIVIKRCC
;
A
#
# COMPACT_ATOMS: atom_id res chain seq x y z
N MET A 1 -4.69 10.12 20.87
CA MET A 1 -3.78 11.07 20.20
C MET A 1 -3.57 10.51 18.82
N LEU A 2 -3.76 11.29 17.77
CA LEU A 2 -3.58 10.80 16.40
C LEU A 2 -2.12 10.43 16.16
N MET A 3 -1.89 9.40 15.36
CA MET A 3 -0.55 8.94 15.00
C MET A 3 0.06 9.88 13.97
N ASN A 4 1.30 10.30 14.19
CA ASN A 4 2.10 10.93 13.15
C ASN A 4 2.70 9.88 12.18
N TYR A 5 3.32 10.35 11.11
CA TYR A 5 3.88 9.47 10.07
C TYR A 5 5.00 8.55 10.61
N ASP A 6 5.90 9.07 11.44
CA ASP A 6 6.98 8.29 12.05
C ASP A 6 6.45 7.23 13.02
N GLU A 7 5.39 7.52 13.76
CA GLU A 7 4.70 6.56 14.62
C GLU A 7 4.07 5.43 13.81
N SER A 8 3.55 5.72 12.62
CA SER A 8 3.00 4.72 11.69
C SER A 8 4.11 3.80 11.16
N ILE A 9 5.27 4.36 10.80
CA ILE A 9 6.46 3.58 10.41
C ILE A 9 6.91 2.68 11.56
N ARG A 10 7.04 3.24 12.78
CA ARG A 10 7.44 2.46 13.96
C ARG A 10 6.45 1.35 14.25
N ALA A 11 5.14 1.61 14.18
CA ALA A 11 4.12 0.57 14.37
C ALA A 11 4.30 -0.57 13.35
N CYS A 12 4.53 -0.26 12.08
CA CYS A 12 4.78 -1.27 11.04
C CYS A 12 6.07 -2.08 11.29
N GLN A 13 7.10 -1.47 11.87
CA GLN A 13 8.36 -2.17 12.22
C GLN A 13 8.21 -3.18 13.37
N HIS A 14 7.16 -3.07 14.19
CA HIS A 14 6.89 -3.98 15.31
C HIS A 14 5.97 -5.14 14.93
N ILE A 15 5.59 -5.27 13.65
CA ILE A 15 4.78 -6.40 13.20
C ILE A 15 5.68 -7.64 13.08
N ASP A 16 5.46 -8.59 13.97
CA ASP A 16 6.19 -9.86 13.98
C ASP A 16 6.08 -10.60 12.65
N GLY A 17 7.21 -11.12 12.16
CA GLY A 17 7.27 -11.81 10.87
C GLY A 17 7.23 -10.89 9.66
N TRP A 18 7.27 -9.57 9.85
CA TRP A 18 7.35 -8.58 8.78
C TRP A 18 8.57 -7.67 8.99
N LYS A 19 9.12 -7.17 7.88
CA LYS A 19 10.23 -6.22 7.88
C LYS A 19 9.84 -4.97 7.10
N PHE A 20 10.28 -3.83 7.63
CA PHE A 20 10.21 -2.57 6.90
C PHE A 20 11.09 -2.63 5.65
N VAL A 21 10.54 -2.17 4.52
CA VAL A 21 11.28 -2.08 3.25
C VAL A 21 11.65 -0.63 2.97
N THR A 22 10.65 0.24 2.88
CA THR A 22 10.85 1.64 2.51
C THR A 22 9.67 2.51 2.93
N SER A 23 9.92 3.80 3.04
CA SER A 23 8.91 4.84 3.16
C SER A 23 9.34 6.08 2.40
N PHE A 24 8.42 6.72 1.69
CA PHE A 24 8.72 7.93 0.91
C PHE A 24 7.45 8.72 0.64
N SER A 25 7.61 10.04 0.52
CA SER A 25 6.51 10.93 0.15
C SER A 25 6.22 10.88 -1.35
N VAL A 26 4.94 10.97 -1.71
CA VAL A 26 4.46 11.05 -3.09
C VAL A 26 3.58 12.29 -3.21
N GLY A 27 4.12 13.34 -3.85
CA GLY A 27 3.36 14.56 -4.09
C GLY A 27 2.24 14.33 -5.09
N GLY A 28 0.99 14.60 -4.67
CA GLY A 28 -0.18 14.44 -5.52
C GLY A 28 -0.46 12.98 -5.89
N PHE A 29 -0.32 12.07 -4.91
CA PHE A 29 -0.70 10.66 -5.02
C PHE A 29 -2.15 10.52 -5.51
N GLU A 30 -2.38 9.61 -6.46
CA GLU A 30 -3.71 9.32 -6.98
C GLU A 30 -4.02 7.83 -6.82
N TRP A 31 -3.11 6.97 -7.29
CA TRP A 31 -3.35 5.53 -7.37
C TRP A 31 -2.08 4.71 -7.15
N LEU A 32 -2.26 3.46 -6.74
CA LEU A 32 -1.23 2.42 -6.81
C LEU A 32 -1.84 1.06 -7.16
N GLY A 33 -1.00 0.12 -7.56
CA GLY A 33 -1.44 -1.24 -7.87
C GLY A 33 -0.29 -2.24 -7.86
N PHE A 34 -0.52 -3.42 -7.26
CA PHE A 34 0.44 -4.53 -7.31
C PHE A 34 0.31 -5.30 -8.62
N SER A 35 1.44 -5.69 -9.20
CA SER A 35 1.46 -6.69 -10.26
C SER A 35 1.07 -8.06 -9.70
N LYS A 36 0.18 -8.76 -10.40
CA LYS A 36 -0.18 -10.18 -10.17
C LYS A 36 0.85 -11.11 -10.78
N LYS A 37 1.52 -10.71 -11.88
CA LYS A 37 2.53 -11.55 -12.57
C LYS A 37 3.91 -11.46 -11.92
N ILE A 38 4.33 -10.27 -11.49
CA ILE A 38 5.62 -9.99 -10.86
C ILE A 38 5.37 -9.39 -9.48
N SER A 39 5.09 -10.25 -8.50
CA SER A 39 4.46 -9.85 -7.24
C SER A 39 5.23 -8.86 -6.36
N ASN A 40 6.55 -8.70 -6.57
CA ASN A 40 7.36 -7.68 -5.89
C ASN A 40 7.28 -6.30 -6.54
N LYS A 41 6.52 -6.11 -7.62
CA LYS A 41 6.37 -4.82 -8.29
C LYS A 41 5.04 -4.16 -7.95
N MET A 42 5.11 -2.88 -7.66
CA MET A 42 3.94 -2.02 -7.43
C MET A 42 4.08 -0.76 -8.27
N ILE A 43 3.07 -0.43 -9.06
CA ILE A 43 3.00 0.86 -9.76
C ILE A 43 2.42 1.92 -8.83
N ILE A 44 2.83 3.16 -9.05
CA ILE A 44 2.37 4.35 -8.32
C ILE A 44 2.11 5.45 -9.35
N ILE A 45 0.90 5.99 -9.32
CA ILE A 45 0.42 7.07 -10.17
C ILE A 45 0.22 8.30 -9.30
N SER A 46 0.76 9.42 -9.76
CA SER A 46 0.59 10.72 -9.16
C SER A 46 0.45 11.76 -10.25
N SER A 47 -0.21 12.87 -9.94
CA SER A 47 -0.34 14.04 -10.83
C SER A 47 1.00 14.58 -11.37
N GLN A 48 2.13 14.25 -10.74
CA GLN A 48 3.45 14.73 -11.16
C GLN A 48 4.19 13.73 -12.07
N LYS A 49 4.02 12.43 -11.83
CA LYS A 49 4.73 11.36 -12.53
C LYS A 49 4.17 9.99 -12.18
N THR A 50 4.51 9.01 -13.00
CA THR A 50 4.24 7.60 -12.75
C THR A 50 5.55 6.85 -12.50
N THR A 51 5.51 5.94 -11.53
CA THR A 51 6.70 5.20 -11.07
C THR A 51 6.37 3.74 -10.79
N ILE A 52 7.39 2.91 -10.82
CA ILE A 52 7.33 1.52 -10.37
C ILE A 52 8.28 1.34 -9.18
N LEU A 53 7.77 0.71 -8.13
CA LEU A 53 8.50 0.33 -6.93
C LEU A 53 8.86 -1.15 -6.99
N ASP A 54 10.10 -1.47 -6.63
CA ASP A 54 10.52 -2.81 -6.25
C ASP A 54 10.39 -2.99 -4.74
N CYS A 55 9.39 -3.75 -4.30
CA CYS A 55 9.07 -3.99 -2.90
C CYS A 55 10.07 -4.90 -2.19
N ASP A 56 11.05 -5.49 -2.90
CA ASP A 56 12.12 -6.26 -2.24
C ASP A 56 13.21 -5.38 -1.63
N ASN A 57 13.50 -4.26 -2.30
CA ASN A 57 14.66 -3.42 -1.99
C ASN A 57 14.32 -1.93 -1.87
N GLY A 58 13.06 -1.54 -2.11
CA GLY A 58 12.59 -0.17 -2.00
C GLY A 58 12.98 0.74 -3.16
N LYS A 59 13.58 0.22 -4.24
CA LYS A 59 14.02 1.02 -5.38
C LYS A 59 12.83 1.51 -6.20
N ILE A 60 12.81 2.81 -6.49
CA ILE A 60 11.79 3.46 -7.30
C ILE A 60 12.42 3.86 -8.63
N GLU A 61 11.70 3.64 -9.71
CA GLU A 61 12.08 4.08 -11.05
C GLU A 61 10.90 4.74 -11.75
N ASN A 62 11.17 5.77 -12.55
CA ASN A 62 10.16 6.32 -13.45
C ASN A 62 9.75 5.25 -14.48
N CYS A 63 8.49 5.31 -14.91
CA CYS A 63 7.91 4.48 -15.94
C CYS A 63 6.86 5.30 -16.72
N MET A 64 6.28 4.70 -17.74
CA MET A 64 5.11 5.25 -18.43
C MET A 64 3.90 4.38 -18.10
N ILE A 65 2.80 5.01 -17.69
CA ILE A 65 1.56 4.33 -17.34
C ILE A 65 0.41 5.03 -18.05
N ASP A 66 -0.38 4.23 -18.76
CA ASP A 66 -1.69 4.60 -19.27
C ASP A 66 -2.74 3.97 -18.35
N TYR A 67 -3.74 4.73 -17.88
CA TYR A 67 -4.68 4.27 -16.87
C TYR A 67 -6.09 4.79 -17.12
N ASP A 68 -7.06 4.00 -16.70
CA ASP A 68 -8.48 4.29 -16.79
C ASP A 68 -9.04 4.30 -15.36
N GLU A 69 -9.54 5.46 -14.94
CA GLU A 69 -10.08 5.69 -13.60
C GLU A 69 -11.50 5.11 -13.42
N GLU A 70 -12.24 4.92 -14.52
CA GLU A 70 -13.58 4.32 -14.47
C GLU A 70 -13.48 2.80 -14.34
N GLU A 71 -12.61 2.19 -15.13
CA GLU A 71 -12.35 0.75 -15.12
C GLU A 71 -11.34 0.33 -14.03
N LEU A 72 -10.69 1.30 -13.37
CA LEU A 72 -9.72 1.12 -12.29
C LEU A 72 -8.56 0.21 -12.68
N ILE A 73 -7.98 0.48 -13.84
CA ILE A 73 -6.94 -0.33 -14.48
C ILE A 73 -5.79 0.54 -15.00
N ALA A 74 -4.60 -0.05 -15.09
CA ALA A 74 -3.41 0.60 -15.62
C ALA A 74 -2.53 -0.37 -16.41
N ILE A 75 -1.90 0.13 -17.47
CA ILE A 75 -0.91 -0.58 -18.29
C ILE A 75 0.41 0.15 -18.12
N CYS A 76 1.45 -0.58 -17.70
CA CYS A 76 2.78 -0.03 -17.46
C CYS A 76 3.77 -0.54 -18.50
N ASP A 77 4.57 0.35 -19.09
CA ASP A 77 5.61 0.01 -20.07
C ASP A 77 6.64 -1.00 -19.54
N LYS A 78 6.91 -1.00 -18.23
CA LYS A 78 7.80 -1.95 -17.55
C LYS A 78 7.14 -3.27 -17.16
N LEU A 79 5.82 -3.37 -17.31
CA LEU A 79 5.01 -4.58 -17.07
C LEU A 79 4.04 -4.80 -18.25
N PRO A 80 4.54 -4.91 -19.49
CA PRO A 80 3.72 -4.77 -20.71
C PRO A 80 2.71 -5.91 -20.91
N ASP A 81 2.92 -7.06 -20.27
CA ASP A 81 2.05 -8.24 -20.40
C ASP A 81 0.93 -8.26 -19.36
N GLU A 82 0.66 -7.16 -18.66
CA GLU A 82 -0.31 -7.11 -17.58
C GLU A 82 -1.12 -5.81 -17.55
N GLN A 83 -2.41 -5.96 -17.30
CA GLN A 83 -3.29 -4.87 -16.86
C GLN A 83 -3.41 -4.94 -15.34
N ILE A 84 -2.97 -3.89 -14.67
CA ILE A 84 -2.87 -3.81 -13.22
C ILE A 84 -4.12 -3.14 -12.67
N LEU A 85 -4.78 -3.76 -11.69
CA LEU A 85 -5.85 -3.12 -10.95
C LEU A 85 -5.26 -2.03 -10.04
N ILE A 86 -5.84 -0.84 -10.10
CA ILE A 86 -5.41 0.31 -9.30
C ILE A 86 -6.39 0.61 -8.18
N ALA A 87 -5.87 1.15 -7.09
CA ALA A 87 -6.62 1.57 -5.91
C ALA A 87 -5.98 2.83 -5.30
N GLY A 88 -6.81 3.69 -4.72
CA GLY A 88 -6.41 5.00 -4.23
C GLY A 88 -7.54 5.69 -3.47
N GLU A 89 -7.44 7.00 -3.29
CA GLU A 89 -8.46 7.77 -2.55
C GLU A 89 -9.84 7.74 -3.24
N TYR A 90 -9.86 7.62 -4.58
CA TYR A 90 -11.09 7.73 -5.37
C TYR A 90 -11.74 6.39 -5.71
N GLY A 91 -11.20 5.26 -5.26
CA GLY A 91 -11.79 3.95 -5.50
C GLY A 91 -10.77 2.82 -5.59
N GLY A 92 -11.26 1.67 -6.04
CA GLY A 92 -10.48 0.42 -6.07
C GLY A 92 -10.25 -0.16 -4.69
N ASN A 93 -9.69 -1.37 -4.66
CA ASN A 93 -9.34 -2.05 -3.42
C ASN A 93 -8.07 -2.87 -3.63
N LEU A 94 -7.30 -3.00 -2.56
CA LEU A 94 -6.26 -4.01 -2.44
C LEU A 94 -6.79 -5.20 -1.65
N PRO A 95 -6.21 -6.40 -1.80
CA PRO A 95 -6.46 -7.50 -0.89
C PRO A 95 -6.36 -7.05 0.58
N ASP A 96 -7.40 -7.32 1.36
CA ASP A 96 -7.48 -7.01 2.79
C ASP A 96 -7.11 -8.21 3.68
N THR A 97 -6.87 -9.35 3.07
CA THR A 97 -6.53 -10.62 3.71
C THR A 97 -5.47 -11.36 2.91
N THR A 98 -4.68 -12.18 3.59
CA THR A 98 -3.68 -13.07 2.96
C THR A 98 -4.12 -14.52 3.03
N ASN A 99 -3.43 -15.38 2.27
CA ASN A 99 -3.59 -16.84 2.36
C ASN A 99 -3.02 -17.46 3.65
N LYS A 100 -2.33 -16.69 4.50
CA LYS A 100 -1.80 -17.12 5.80
C LYS A 100 -2.68 -16.68 6.97
N GLY A 101 -3.75 -15.93 6.68
CA GLY A 101 -4.76 -15.54 7.65
C GLY A 101 -4.54 -14.14 8.25
N GLU A 102 -3.46 -13.43 7.88
CA GLU A 102 -3.34 -12.01 8.24
C GLU A 102 -4.42 -11.19 7.54
N ARG A 103 -4.88 -10.12 8.21
CA ARG A 103 -5.95 -9.25 7.74
C ARG A 103 -5.63 -7.81 8.06
N VAL A 104 -6.27 -6.88 7.36
CA VAL A 104 -6.29 -5.47 7.73
C VAL A 104 -7.73 -5.04 7.98
N LEU A 105 -7.95 -4.36 9.09
CA LEU A 105 -9.23 -3.75 9.42
C LEU A 105 -9.12 -2.23 9.28
N ILE A 106 -10.02 -1.65 8.50
CA ILE A 106 -10.11 -0.21 8.30
C ILE A 106 -11.42 0.27 8.94
N GLN A 107 -11.31 1.22 9.86
CA GLN A 107 -12.46 1.81 10.54
C GLN A 107 -12.40 3.32 10.40
N LYS A 108 -13.54 3.93 10.05
CA LYS A 108 -13.66 5.38 9.90
C LYS A 108 -14.71 5.92 10.86
N THR A 109 -14.34 6.92 11.66
CA THR A 109 -15.27 7.58 12.58
C THR A 109 -16.16 8.58 11.84
N LYS A 110 -17.18 9.11 12.54
CA LYS A 110 -18.06 10.17 11.99
C LYS A 110 -17.29 11.46 11.74
N GLU A 111 -16.21 11.68 12.47
CA GLU A 111 -15.28 12.80 12.34
C GLU A 111 -14.22 12.54 11.26
N TYR A 112 -14.37 11.49 10.43
CA TYR A 112 -13.48 11.14 9.32
C TYR A 112 -12.06 10.69 9.71
N ILE A 113 -11.79 10.45 10.99
CA ILE A 113 -10.55 9.82 11.44
C ILE A 113 -10.57 8.37 10.97
N THR A 114 -9.49 7.93 10.33
CA THR A 114 -9.34 6.54 9.85
C THR A 114 -8.32 5.82 10.72
N THR A 115 -8.71 4.66 11.24
CA THR A 115 -7.85 3.73 11.95
C THR A 115 -7.60 2.52 11.05
N ILE A 116 -6.33 2.18 10.85
CA ILE A 116 -5.91 0.96 10.15
C ILE A 116 -5.24 0.05 11.17
N THR A 117 -5.78 -1.15 11.32
CA THR A 117 -5.29 -2.17 12.24
C THR A 117 -4.81 -3.37 11.45
N PHE A 118 -3.54 -3.72 11.59
CA PHE A 118 -2.96 -4.94 11.05
C PHE A 118 -3.21 -6.10 12.02
N ILE A 119 -3.77 -7.19 11.52
CA ILE A 119 -4.11 -8.39 12.30
C ILE A 119 -3.24 -9.54 11.80
N PRO A 120 -2.15 -9.90 12.51
CA PRO A 120 -1.19 -10.93 12.09
C PRO A 120 -1.70 -12.38 12.29
N GLY A 121 -2.86 -12.57 12.92
CA GLY A 121 -3.54 -13.86 13.08
C GLY A 121 -3.06 -14.73 14.25
N GLN A 122 -1.78 -14.66 14.64
CA GLN A 122 -1.22 -15.41 15.79
C GLN A 122 -0.57 -14.53 16.87
N SER A 123 -0.52 -13.22 16.65
CA SER A 123 -0.03 -12.23 17.60
C SER A 123 -1.04 -11.10 17.76
N ASP A 124 -0.74 -10.17 18.66
CA ASP A 124 -1.61 -9.05 18.97
C ASP A 124 -1.88 -8.18 17.73
N GLU A 125 -3.08 -7.61 17.68
CA GLU A 125 -3.45 -6.64 16.64
C GLU A 125 -2.64 -5.36 16.82
N ILE A 126 -2.13 -4.82 15.71
CA ILE A 126 -1.26 -3.66 15.71
C ILE A 126 -1.95 -2.52 14.98
N LYS A 127 -2.23 -1.44 15.69
CA LYS A 127 -2.69 -0.20 15.06
C LYS A 127 -1.53 0.43 14.29
N VAL A 128 -1.61 0.42 12.97
CA VAL A 128 -0.56 0.90 12.07
C VAL A 128 -0.81 2.31 11.56
N TYR A 129 -2.04 2.81 11.72
CA TYR A 129 -2.42 4.17 11.37
C TYR A 129 -3.62 4.65 12.19
N GLU A 130 -3.62 5.92 12.59
CA GLU A 130 -4.78 6.62 13.16
C GLU A 130 -4.68 8.12 12.89
N ASN A 131 -5.22 8.56 11.76
CA ASN A 131 -5.23 9.98 11.40
C ASN A 131 -6.29 10.27 10.33
N TYR A 132 -6.41 11.54 9.95
CA TYR A 132 -7.04 11.97 8.70
C TYR A 132 -6.20 11.56 7.49
N GLY A 133 -6.73 11.60 6.27
CA GLY A 133 -5.89 11.45 5.07
C GLY A 133 -5.33 10.04 4.79
N ALA A 134 -5.98 8.98 5.28
CA ALA A 134 -5.71 7.64 4.74
C ALA A 134 -6.28 7.53 3.33
N TYR A 135 -5.45 7.10 2.37
CA TYR A 135 -5.87 6.91 0.98
C TYR A 135 -6.20 5.46 0.69
N ILE A 136 -5.23 4.56 0.87
CA ILE A 136 -5.41 3.13 0.61
C ILE A 136 -4.43 2.31 1.43
N CYS A 137 -4.81 1.08 1.79
CA CYS A 137 -3.88 0.10 2.33
C CYS A 137 -4.29 -1.31 1.92
N GLY A 138 -3.38 -2.26 2.06
CA GLY A 138 -3.65 -3.66 1.79
C GLY A 138 -2.43 -4.43 1.35
N PHE A 139 -2.66 -5.68 0.96
CA PHE A 139 -1.61 -6.64 0.66
C PHE A 139 -1.35 -6.75 -0.86
N SER A 140 -0.17 -7.25 -1.22
CA SER A 140 0.03 -7.84 -2.54
C SER A 140 -0.82 -9.10 -2.71
N TYR A 141 -1.11 -9.49 -3.95
CA TYR A 141 -1.94 -10.67 -4.24
C TYR A 141 -1.35 -12.00 -3.74
N ASP A 142 -0.03 -12.09 -3.60
CA ASP A 142 0.64 -13.25 -2.98
C ASP A 142 0.80 -13.12 -1.45
N GLY A 143 0.30 -12.02 -0.88
CA GLY A 143 0.31 -11.72 0.54
C GLY A 143 1.69 -11.47 1.14
N LYS A 144 2.74 -11.24 0.33
CA LYS A 144 4.11 -11.03 0.82
C LYS A 144 4.45 -9.58 1.14
N TYR A 145 3.70 -8.62 0.59
CA TYR A 145 3.90 -7.20 0.81
C TYR A 145 2.64 -6.58 1.39
N PHE A 146 2.81 -5.55 2.21
CA PHE A 146 1.72 -4.73 2.73
C PHE A 146 2.10 -3.27 2.56
N VAL A 147 1.12 -2.46 2.15
CA VAL A 147 1.28 -1.04 1.89
C VAL A 147 0.27 -0.21 2.65
N ILE A 148 0.69 0.96 3.11
CA ILE A 148 -0.18 2.05 3.56
C ILE A 148 0.19 3.29 2.74
N ALA A 149 -0.80 3.90 2.10
CA ALA A 149 -0.69 5.21 1.45
C ALA A 149 -1.59 6.21 2.17
N ASN A 150 -1.00 7.36 2.52
CA ASN A 150 -1.67 8.47 3.18
C ASN A 150 -1.05 9.81 2.73
N ASP A 151 -1.53 10.91 3.30
CA ASP A 151 -1.06 12.27 3.03
C ASP A 151 0.46 12.48 3.26
N GLY A 152 1.06 11.73 4.18
CA GLY A 152 2.51 11.75 4.45
C GLY A 152 3.34 10.97 3.42
N GLY A 153 2.74 9.98 2.75
CA GLY A 153 3.38 9.19 1.72
C GLY A 153 3.00 7.72 1.74
N ILE A 154 3.92 6.89 1.27
CA ILE A 154 3.74 5.44 1.16
C ILE A 154 4.69 4.74 2.13
N ILE A 155 4.19 3.76 2.86
CA ILE A 155 4.94 2.84 3.73
C ILE A 155 4.79 1.44 3.16
N VAL A 156 5.91 0.73 2.94
CA VAL A 156 5.89 -0.66 2.47
C VAL A 156 6.66 -1.56 3.43
N ILE A 157 6.03 -2.68 3.79
CA ILE A 157 6.64 -3.78 4.54
C ILE A 157 6.55 -5.08 3.76
N LYS A 158 7.46 -6.01 4.05
CA LYS A 158 7.58 -7.31 3.42
C LYS A 158 7.57 -8.41 4.48
N ARG A 159 6.88 -9.52 4.25
CA ARG A 159 6.92 -10.69 5.12
C ARG A 159 8.34 -11.30 5.12
N CYS A 160 8.85 -11.62 6.31
CA CYS A 160 10.05 -12.41 6.50
C CYS A 160 9.77 -13.86 6.10
N CYS A 161 10.60 -14.42 5.22
CA CYS A 161 10.50 -15.81 4.79
C CYS A 161 10.84 -16.77 5.93
#